data_AF-A0A231PMG7-F1
#
_entry.id   AF-A0A231PMG7-F1
#
_cell.length_a   1.000
_cell.length_b   1.000
_cell.length_c   1.000
_cell.angle_alpha   90.00
_cell.angle_beta   90.00
_cell.angle_gamma   90.00
#
_symmetry.space_group_name_H-M   'P 1'
#
loop_
_entity.id
_entity.type
_entity.pdbx_description
1 polymer ?
#
loop_
_entity_poly.entity_id
_entity_poly.type
_entity_poly.pdbx_seq_one_letter_code
_entity_poly.pdbx_strand_id
1 'polypeptide(L)'
;MTVRADVAELLRAGYGDRTIARQAGVTLGSVTRARAELGLPKARGGIKGAGSPEDLFWQRVKPVDGDHLEWTGHRNGKGTPTLHWKRDNYSAYRLAFQIRHGHEPKGYAFVTCEHEGCVAPGHIGDSAVTARPAHHRGAIGRKPNGTREEIVALLKEGLSDKQIGNRLRTNPKRVSKIRAEEQVPAVVPVALTFAEQWAMHTEPVDGGHVRWTGRFRGDSPAVTDAGRTISVRRAAFERLHGRPPVGPAAPGCGYGPCVRPEHLEDRAIRQRTNSLYDAIFRAEAA
;
A
#
# COMPACT_ATOMS: atom_id res chain seq x y z
N MET A 1 34.60 18.68 -33.65
CA MET A 1 34.59 19.96 -32.88
C MET A 1 35.77 19.85 -31.93
N THR A 2 36.55 20.90 -31.68
CA THR A 2 37.64 20.73 -30.70
C THR A 2 37.05 20.52 -29.30
N VAL A 3 37.19 19.29 -28.76
CA VAL A 3 36.74 18.97 -27.40
C VAL A 3 37.58 19.79 -26.42
N ARG A 4 36.94 20.57 -25.54
CA ARG A 4 37.65 21.33 -24.50
C ARG A 4 38.46 20.38 -23.61
N ALA A 5 39.69 20.78 -23.27
CA ALA A 5 40.62 19.94 -22.53
C ALA A 5 40.11 19.56 -21.12
N ASP A 6 39.48 20.48 -20.41
CA ASP A 6 38.89 20.27 -19.08
C ASP A 6 37.75 19.26 -19.09
N VAL A 7 36.87 19.33 -20.11
CA VAL A 7 35.80 18.34 -20.32
C VAL A 7 36.39 16.97 -20.64
N ALA A 8 37.44 16.90 -21.47
CA ALA A 8 38.10 15.64 -21.82
C ALA A 8 38.78 14.99 -20.61
N GLU A 9 39.41 15.76 -19.74
CA GLU A 9 40.03 15.27 -18.49
C GLU A 9 38.98 14.65 -17.55
N LEU A 10 37.89 15.38 -17.28
CA LEU A 10 36.80 14.90 -16.41
C LEU A 10 36.10 13.64 -16.99
N LEU A 11 35.98 13.56 -18.32
CA LEU A 11 35.43 12.38 -18.99
C LEU A 11 36.33 11.15 -18.83
N ARG A 12 37.66 11.31 -18.96
CA ARG A 12 38.63 10.22 -18.74
C ARG A 12 38.70 9.79 -17.28
N ALA A 13 38.48 10.71 -16.34
CA ALA A 13 38.35 10.41 -14.91
C ALA A 13 37.02 9.72 -14.52
N GLY A 14 36.12 9.45 -15.48
CA GLY A 14 34.93 8.63 -15.25
C GLY A 14 33.77 9.35 -14.56
N TYR A 15 33.76 10.69 -14.58
CA TYR A 15 32.63 11.49 -14.11
C TYR A 15 31.42 11.37 -15.06
N GLY A 16 30.22 11.55 -14.51
CA GLY A 16 28.97 11.53 -15.26
C GLY A 16 28.67 12.86 -15.93
N ASP A 17 27.97 12.84 -17.06
CA ASP A 17 27.81 14.03 -17.93
C ASP A 17 27.19 15.24 -17.22
N ARG A 18 26.23 15.03 -16.30
CA ARG A 18 25.64 16.12 -15.50
C ARG A 18 26.63 16.73 -14.51
N THR A 19 27.46 15.92 -13.87
CA THR A 19 28.49 16.40 -12.94
C THR A 19 29.50 17.26 -13.68
N ILE A 20 29.96 16.77 -14.84
CA ILE A 20 30.89 17.49 -15.71
C ILE A 20 30.28 18.80 -16.22
N ALA A 21 29.03 18.76 -16.70
CA ALA A 21 28.31 19.95 -17.17
C ALA A 21 28.25 21.05 -16.09
N ARG A 22 27.93 20.67 -14.85
CA ARG A 22 27.90 21.60 -13.71
C ARG A 22 29.28 22.12 -13.33
N GLN A 23 30.30 21.25 -13.31
CA GLN A 23 31.65 21.60 -12.86
C GLN A 23 32.41 22.44 -13.89
N ALA A 24 32.28 22.13 -15.18
CA ALA A 24 32.97 22.82 -16.27
C ALA A 24 32.15 24.00 -16.85
N GLY A 25 30.94 24.24 -16.33
CA GLY A 25 30.06 25.32 -16.79
C GLY A 25 29.62 25.17 -18.25
N VAL A 26 29.37 23.94 -18.71
CA VAL A 26 28.97 23.64 -20.09
C VAL A 26 27.59 22.98 -20.15
N THR A 27 26.94 23.04 -21.31
CA THR A 27 25.66 22.35 -21.49
C THR A 27 25.84 20.84 -21.49
N LEU A 28 24.84 20.11 -20.99
CA LEU A 28 24.83 18.64 -20.97
C LEU A 28 25.07 18.06 -22.38
N GLY A 29 24.44 18.64 -23.41
CA GLY A 29 24.63 18.23 -24.80
C GLY A 29 26.06 18.40 -25.30
N SER A 30 26.79 19.42 -24.81
CA SER A 30 28.22 19.60 -25.13
C SER A 30 29.07 18.44 -24.57
N VAL A 31 28.79 18.01 -23.34
CA VAL A 31 29.50 16.88 -22.71
C VAL A 31 29.18 15.56 -23.42
N THR A 32 27.92 15.33 -23.78
CA THR A 32 27.51 14.12 -24.50
C THR A 32 28.16 14.03 -25.89
N ARG A 33 28.27 15.14 -26.63
CA ARG A 33 29.00 15.18 -27.91
C ARG A 33 30.50 14.93 -27.72
N ALA A 34 31.12 15.59 -26.74
CA ALA A 34 32.53 15.37 -26.40
C ALA A 34 32.82 13.90 -26.05
N ARG A 35 31.93 13.25 -25.30
CA ARG A 35 32.03 11.82 -24.97
C ARG A 35 32.00 10.94 -26.21
N ALA A 36 31.10 11.23 -27.16
CA ALA A 36 31.00 10.49 -28.41
C ALA A 36 32.24 10.69 -29.30
N GLU A 37 32.75 11.92 -29.40
CA GLU A 37 33.95 12.28 -30.17
C GLU A 37 35.22 11.61 -29.61
N LEU A 38 35.28 11.37 -28.30
CA LEU A 38 36.36 10.62 -27.64
C LEU A 38 36.18 9.09 -27.69
N GLY A 39 35.13 8.57 -28.33
CA GLY A 39 34.85 7.13 -28.38
C GLY A 39 34.53 6.50 -27.01
N LEU A 40 34.13 7.30 -26.03
CA LEU A 40 33.81 6.80 -24.69
C LEU A 40 32.38 6.26 -24.64
N PRO A 41 32.12 5.16 -23.90
CA PRO A 41 30.78 4.59 -23.79
C PRO A 41 29.82 5.61 -23.18
N LYS A 42 28.57 5.63 -23.67
CA LYS A 42 27.49 6.49 -23.14
C LYS A 42 27.40 6.31 -21.63
N ALA A 43 27.53 7.40 -20.88
CA ALA A 43 27.34 7.36 -19.44
C ALA A 43 25.95 6.77 -19.16
N ARG A 44 25.90 5.67 -18.40
CA ARG A 44 24.62 5.15 -17.92
C ARG A 44 24.01 6.23 -17.02
N GLY A 45 22.97 6.88 -17.52
CA GLY A 45 22.20 7.84 -16.75
C GLY A 45 21.60 7.14 -15.53
N GLY A 46 21.86 7.67 -14.35
CA GLY A 46 21.43 7.09 -13.08
C GLY A 46 22.44 7.40 -11.98
N ILE A 47 21.98 7.38 -10.73
CA ILE A 47 22.87 7.32 -9.58
C ILE A 47 23.69 6.03 -9.77
N LYS A 48 25.02 6.11 -9.80
CA LYS A 48 25.89 4.92 -9.87
C LYS A 48 25.42 3.99 -8.75
N GLY A 49 25.03 2.76 -9.09
CA GLY A 49 24.64 1.78 -8.09
C GLY A 49 25.74 1.70 -7.03
N ALA A 50 25.37 1.87 -5.78
CA ALA A 50 26.28 1.77 -4.65
C ALA A 50 27.03 0.42 -4.70
N GLY A 51 28.36 0.47 -4.55
CA GLY A 51 29.23 -0.72 -4.62
C GLY A 51 28.98 -1.67 -3.46
N SER A 52 28.55 -1.12 -2.32
CA SER A 52 28.23 -1.84 -1.09
C SER A 52 26.93 -1.29 -0.45
N PRO A 53 26.31 -2.02 0.50
CA PRO A 53 25.23 -1.47 1.31
C PRO A 53 25.69 -0.28 2.17
N GLU A 54 26.97 -0.23 2.54
CA GLU A 54 27.59 0.89 3.25
C GLU A 54 27.66 2.16 2.39
N ASP A 55 28.06 2.05 1.12
CA ASP A 55 28.04 3.20 0.19
C ASP A 55 26.63 3.76 0.07
N LEU A 56 25.62 2.88 0.02
CA LEU A 56 24.22 3.27 -0.09
C LEU A 56 23.69 3.91 1.19
N PHE A 57 24.23 3.51 2.35
CA PHE A 57 23.98 4.15 3.63
C PHE A 57 24.53 5.58 3.62
N TRP A 58 25.80 5.76 3.25
CA TRP A 58 26.44 7.08 3.20
C TRP A 58 25.79 8.04 2.18
N GLN A 59 25.23 7.51 1.08
CA GLN A 59 24.45 8.30 0.13
C GLN A 59 23.10 8.81 0.68
N ARG A 60 22.61 8.25 1.79
CA ARG A 60 21.27 8.49 2.35
C ARG A 60 21.27 9.07 3.75
N VAL A 61 22.42 9.55 4.19
CA VAL A 61 22.56 10.29 5.44
C VAL A 61 22.90 11.74 5.18
N LYS A 62 22.39 12.63 6.02
CA LYS A 62 22.72 14.04 6.04
C LYS A 62 23.23 14.40 7.44
N PRO A 63 24.39 15.08 7.57
CA PRO A 63 24.84 15.56 8.87
C PRO A 63 23.88 16.62 9.39
N VAL A 64 23.62 16.56 10.70
CA VAL A 64 22.88 17.57 11.47
C VAL A 64 23.70 17.91 12.73
N ASP A 65 23.21 18.84 13.56
CA ASP A 65 23.95 19.34 14.72
C ASP A 65 24.41 18.21 15.66
N GLY A 66 25.58 18.36 16.31
CA GLY A 66 26.03 17.46 17.38
C GLY A 66 26.42 16.03 16.95
N ASP A 67 27.14 15.87 15.83
CA ASP A 67 27.57 14.58 15.26
C ASP A 67 26.43 13.60 14.90
N HIS A 68 25.19 14.11 14.83
CA HIS A 68 24.04 13.33 14.44
C HIS A 68 23.95 13.19 12.92
N LEU A 69 23.39 12.07 12.47
CA LEU A 69 23.07 11.83 11.07
C LEU A 69 21.57 11.60 10.92
N GLU A 70 20.93 12.40 10.07
CA GLU A 70 19.55 12.21 9.67
C GLU A 70 19.46 11.27 8.46
N TRP A 71 18.55 10.30 8.53
CA TRP A 71 18.24 9.43 7.40
C TRP A 71 17.31 10.09 6.39
N THR A 72 17.79 10.32 5.17
CA THR A 72 17.03 10.91 4.05
C THR A 72 16.43 9.87 3.11
N GLY A 73 16.66 8.57 3.37
CA GLY A 73 16.14 7.46 2.58
C GLY A 73 14.74 6.98 2.97
N HIS A 74 14.37 5.80 2.45
CA HIS A 74 13.08 5.17 2.72
C HIS A 74 12.94 4.74 4.19
N ARG A 75 11.73 4.86 4.73
CA ARG A 75 11.33 4.33 6.04
C ARG A 75 10.16 3.38 5.86
N ASN A 76 10.16 2.26 6.57
CA ASN A 76 9.06 1.31 6.52
C ASN A 76 7.80 1.86 7.23
N GLY A 77 6.69 1.12 7.18
CA GLY A 77 5.42 1.53 7.82
C GLY A 77 5.45 1.72 9.34
N LYS A 78 6.55 1.35 10.02
CA LYS A 78 6.80 1.60 11.45
C LYS A 78 7.79 2.76 11.68
N GLY A 79 8.16 3.50 10.64
CA GLY A 79 9.12 4.60 10.69
C GLY A 79 10.59 4.17 10.77
N THR A 80 10.90 2.87 10.73
CA THR A 80 12.29 2.38 10.78
C THR A 80 13.00 2.71 9.47
N PRO A 81 14.18 3.37 9.50
CA PRO A 81 14.95 3.66 8.30
C PRO A 81 15.48 2.36 7.69
N THR A 82 15.24 2.18 6.39
CA THR A 82 15.57 0.95 5.66
C THR A 82 16.14 1.27 4.29
N LEU A 83 17.03 0.41 3.80
CA LEU A 83 17.53 0.45 2.43
C LEU A 83 17.49 -0.92 1.79
N HIS A 84 17.15 -0.94 0.51
CA HIS A 84 17.30 -2.12 -0.33
C HIS A 84 18.65 -2.08 -1.03
N TRP A 85 19.41 -3.17 -0.94
CA TRP A 85 20.63 -3.38 -1.72
C TRP A 85 20.61 -4.80 -2.27
N LYS A 86 20.72 -4.92 -3.59
CA LYS A 86 20.46 -6.18 -4.32
C LYS A 86 19.08 -6.76 -3.97
N ARG A 87 19.00 -8.01 -3.49
CA ARG A 87 17.74 -8.69 -3.14
C ARG A 87 17.40 -8.58 -1.64
N ASP A 88 18.25 -7.92 -0.87
CA ASP A 88 18.16 -7.87 0.58
C ASP A 88 17.66 -6.50 1.06
N ASN A 89 17.01 -6.51 2.22
CA ASN A 89 16.54 -5.31 2.89
C ASN A 89 17.30 -5.13 4.21
N TYR A 90 17.98 -4.01 4.35
CA TYR A 90 18.79 -3.68 5.50
C TYR A 90 18.12 -2.58 6.33
N SER A 91 18.15 -2.74 7.64
CA SER A 91 17.89 -1.63 8.56
C SER A 91 19.09 -0.69 8.56
N ALA A 92 18.86 0.62 8.40
CA ALA A 92 19.93 1.60 8.48
C ALA A 92 20.63 1.57 9.85
N TYR A 93 19.91 1.22 10.93
CA TYR A 93 20.50 1.05 12.25
C TYR A 93 21.46 -0.14 12.31
N ARG A 94 21.14 -1.28 11.68
CA ARG A 94 22.05 -2.44 11.66
C ARG A 94 23.32 -2.13 10.88
N LEU A 95 23.18 -1.47 9.72
CA LEU A 95 24.33 -1.04 8.93
C LEU A 95 25.18 -0.01 9.69
N ALA A 96 24.57 1.00 10.31
CA ALA A 96 25.30 1.96 11.14
C ALA A 96 26.08 1.29 12.29
N PHE A 97 25.46 0.29 12.95
CA PHE A 97 26.17 -0.51 13.95
C PHE A 97 27.35 -1.28 13.33
N GLN A 98 27.13 -1.96 12.20
CA GLN A 98 28.16 -2.72 11.51
C GLN A 98 29.33 -1.84 11.04
N ILE A 99 29.04 -0.65 10.52
CA ILE A 99 30.04 0.35 10.09
C ILE A 99 30.95 0.74 11.27
N ARG A 100 30.39 0.94 12.46
CA ARG A 100 31.18 1.27 13.67
C ARG A 100 31.98 0.09 14.22
N HIS A 101 31.35 -1.08 14.30
CA HIS A 101 31.87 -2.19 15.08
C HIS A 101 32.56 -3.28 14.24
N GLY A 102 32.43 -3.22 12.91
CA GLY A 102 32.98 -4.21 11.98
C GLY A 102 32.24 -5.55 11.99
N HIS A 103 31.14 -5.70 12.73
CA HIS A 103 30.36 -6.92 12.82
C HIS A 103 28.85 -6.63 12.98
N GLU A 104 28.01 -7.62 12.70
CA GLU A 104 26.56 -7.52 12.89
C GLU A 104 26.19 -7.46 14.39
N PRO A 105 25.12 -6.73 14.76
CA PRO A 105 24.60 -6.77 16.11
C PRO A 105 23.94 -8.13 16.39
N LYS A 106 24.18 -8.65 17.60
CA LYS A 106 23.63 -9.92 18.09
C LYS A 106 22.15 -9.78 18.45
N GLY A 107 21.75 -8.62 18.97
CA GLY A 107 20.38 -8.26 19.30
C GLY A 107 19.79 -7.24 18.32
N TYR A 108 18.93 -6.38 18.85
CA TYR A 108 18.28 -5.31 18.12
C TYR A 108 19.18 -4.07 18.10
N ALA A 109 19.47 -3.53 16.92
CA ALA A 109 20.17 -2.26 16.77
C ALA A 109 19.21 -1.09 17.06
N PHE A 110 19.56 -0.24 18.03
CA PHE A 110 18.74 0.91 18.43
C PHE A 110 19.55 2.17 18.65
N VAL A 111 18.90 3.32 18.53
CA VAL A 111 19.51 4.64 18.77
C VAL A 111 19.73 4.84 20.26
N THR A 112 20.96 5.16 20.66
CA THR A 112 21.35 5.40 22.06
C THR A 112 21.37 6.88 22.43
N CYS A 113 21.36 7.79 21.46
CA CYS A 113 21.25 9.23 21.68
C CYS A 113 19.79 9.71 21.75
N GLU A 114 19.58 10.94 22.22
CA GLU A 114 18.25 11.56 22.33
C GLU A 114 17.73 12.14 21.00
N HIS A 115 18.58 12.25 19.97
CA HIS A 115 18.17 12.77 18.66
C HIS A 115 17.28 11.77 17.92
N GLU A 116 16.03 12.19 17.67
CA GLU A 116 15.02 11.34 17.06
C GLU A 116 15.45 10.86 15.66
N GLY A 117 15.48 9.53 15.49
CA GLY A 117 15.79 8.93 14.18
C GLY A 117 17.25 9.08 13.74
N CYS A 118 18.17 9.43 14.64
CA CYS A 118 19.61 9.47 14.36
C CYS A 118 20.12 8.11 13.89
N VAL A 119 20.85 8.10 12.78
CA VAL A 119 21.51 6.90 12.23
C VAL A 119 23.02 6.95 12.33
N ALA A 120 23.60 7.91 13.06
CA ALA A 120 25.04 8.03 13.21
C ALA A 120 25.64 6.73 13.80
N PRO A 121 26.67 6.12 13.17
CA PRO A 121 27.29 4.89 13.67
C PRO A 121 27.68 4.96 15.15
N GLY A 122 28.18 6.12 15.61
CA GLY A 122 28.53 6.40 17.01
C GLY A 122 27.36 6.38 18.00
N HIS A 123 26.13 6.44 17.52
CA HIS A 123 24.91 6.56 18.33
C HIS A 123 23.98 5.35 18.21
N ILE A 124 24.47 4.22 17.68
CA ILE A 124 23.71 2.97 17.63
C ILE A 124 24.30 1.95 18.61
N GLY A 125 23.44 1.34 19.42
CA GLY A 125 23.77 0.26 20.34
C GLY A 125 23.10 -1.06 19.97
N ASP A 126 23.56 -2.15 20.58
CA ASP A 126 23.00 -3.48 20.44
C ASP A 126 22.29 -3.89 21.74
N SER A 127 21.02 -4.28 21.64
CA SER A 127 20.20 -4.66 22.79
C SER A 127 20.72 -5.91 23.53
N ALA A 128 21.64 -6.67 22.95
CA ALA A 128 22.28 -7.81 23.61
C ALA A 128 23.31 -7.38 24.68
N VAL A 129 23.86 -6.17 24.56
CA VAL A 129 24.92 -5.66 25.46
C VAL A 129 24.53 -4.37 26.17
N THR A 130 23.60 -3.61 25.59
CA THR A 130 23.12 -2.34 26.14
C THR A 130 21.63 -2.42 26.38
N ALA A 131 21.20 -2.18 27.61
CA ALA A 131 19.78 -2.10 27.92
C ALA A 131 19.13 -1.00 27.08
N ARG A 132 18.13 -1.38 26.29
CA ARG A 132 17.39 -0.44 25.45
C ARG A 132 16.54 0.45 26.37
N PRO A 133 16.65 1.79 26.29
CA PRO A 133 15.72 2.68 26.97
C PRO A 133 14.30 2.31 26.55
N ALA A 134 13.44 2.09 27.54
CA ALA A 134 12.05 1.74 27.31
C ALA A 134 11.38 2.77 26.37
N HIS A 135 11.02 2.36 25.15
CA HIS A 135 10.26 3.18 24.19
C HIS A 135 8.79 3.42 24.61
N HIS A 136 8.47 3.36 25.90
CA HIS A 136 7.10 3.36 26.42
C HIS A 136 6.41 4.73 26.44
N ARG A 137 6.94 5.78 25.77
CA ARG A 137 6.19 7.04 25.63
C ARG A 137 4.87 6.86 24.87
N GLY A 138 4.76 5.85 23.99
CA GLY A 138 3.51 5.54 23.26
C GLY A 138 2.50 4.65 23.99
N ALA A 139 2.82 4.11 25.17
CA ALA A 139 1.89 3.27 25.94
C ALA A 139 1.07 4.06 26.97
N ILE A 140 1.47 5.30 27.27
CA ILE A 140 0.79 6.17 28.22
C ILE A 140 -0.56 6.57 27.63
N GLY A 141 -1.65 6.13 28.26
CA GLY A 141 -3.03 6.47 27.88
C GLY A 141 -3.76 5.46 26.98
N ARG A 142 -3.13 4.34 26.58
CA ARG A 142 -3.87 3.28 25.88
C ARG A 142 -4.78 2.57 26.90
N LYS A 143 -6.11 2.65 26.68
CA LYS A 143 -7.07 1.87 27.48
C LYS A 143 -6.65 0.40 27.49
N PRO A 144 -6.69 -0.28 28.65
CA PRO A 144 -6.37 -1.70 28.71
C PRO A 144 -7.30 -2.48 27.77
N ASN A 145 -6.79 -3.60 27.24
CA ASN A 145 -7.64 -4.55 26.56
C ASN A 145 -8.70 -5.06 27.54
N GLY A 146 -9.90 -5.40 27.06
CA GLY A 146 -10.92 -5.97 27.94
C GLY A 146 -10.45 -7.22 28.69
N THR A 147 -10.95 -7.40 29.90
CA THR A 147 -10.56 -8.49 30.80
C THR A 147 -11.06 -9.84 30.27
N ARG A 148 -10.59 -10.94 30.86
CA ARG A 148 -11.07 -12.28 30.48
C ARG A 148 -12.56 -12.41 30.84
N GLU A 149 -12.96 -11.89 31.98
CA GLU A 149 -14.32 -11.91 32.52
C GLU A 149 -15.28 -11.17 31.59
N GLU A 150 -14.90 -9.98 31.11
CA GLU A 150 -15.69 -9.23 30.11
C GLU A 150 -15.84 -10.01 28.80
N ILE A 151 -14.78 -10.67 28.34
CA ILE A 151 -14.84 -11.52 27.14
C ILE A 151 -15.82 -12.68 27.37
N VAL A 152 -15.73 -13.38 28.50
CA VAL A 152 -16.61 -14.51 28.83
C VAL A 152 -18.07 -14.07 28.93
N ALA A 153 -18.35 -12.91 29.52
CA ALA A 153 -19.70 -12.35 29.59
C ALA A 153 -20.29 -12.15 28.19
N LEU A 154 -19.55 -11.51 27.28
CA LEU A 154 -20.01 -11.27 25.91
C LEU A 154 -20.09 -12.56 25.07
N LEU A 155 -19.27 -13.58 25.37
CA LEU A 155 -19.39 -14.90 24.74
C LEU A 155 -20.71 -15.57 25.13
N LYS A 156 -21.14 -15.47 26.40
CA LYS A 156 -22.42 -15.99 26.89
C LYS A 156 -23.63 -15.25 26.32
N GLU A 157 -23.47 -13.98 25.98
CA GLU A 157 -24.46 -13.21 25.20
C GLU A 157 -24.55 -13.63 23.72
N GLY A 158 -23.70 -14.56 23.26
CA GLY A 158 -23.73 -15.09 21.89
C GLY A 158 -23.05 -14.19 20.86
N LEU A 159 -22.24 -13.20 21.27
CA LEU A 159 -21.51 -12.35 20.32
C LEU A 159 -20.40 -13.14 19.61
N SER A 160 -20.14 -12.77 18.36
CA SER A 160 -18.99 -13.28 17.60
C SER A 160 -17.66 -12.71 18.10
N ASP A 161 -16.56 -13.43 17.85
CA ASP A 161 -15.21 -13.02 18.26
C ASP A 161 -14.82 -11.63 17.73
N LYS A 162 -15.30 -11.30 16.53
CA LYS A 162 -15.07 -9.99 15.91
C LYS A 162 -15.84 -8.88 16.61
N GLN A 163 -17.10 -9.12 16.97
CA GLN A 163 -17.91 -8.14 17.72
C GLN A 163 -17.28 -7.85 19.08
N ILE A 164 -16.85 -8.90 19.79
CA ILE A 164 -16.17 -8.78 21.10
C ILE A 164 -14.84 -8.04 20.94
N GLY A 165 -14.03 -8.42 19.95
CA GLY A 165 -12.75 -7.76 19.66
C GLY A 165 -12.89 -6.25 19.42
N ASN A 166 -13.91 -5.85 18.65
CA ASN A 166 -14.20 -4.45 18.40
C ASN A 166 -14.68 -3.72 19.67
N ARG A 167 -15.60 -4.33 20.44
CA ARG A 167 -16.19 -3.72 21.64
C ARG A 167 -15.18 -3.54 22.76
N LEU A 168 -14.36 -4.56 23.02
CA LEU A 168 -13.37 -4.59 24.11
C LEU A 168 -11.97 -4.16 23.65
N ARG A 169 -11.84 -3.69 22.40
CA ARG A 169 -10.57 -3.32 21.75
C ARG A 169 -9.49 -4.40 21.93
N THR A 170 -9.88 -5.67 21.87
CA THR A 170 -8.99 -6.81 22.05
C THR A 170 -8.81 -7.57 20.73
N ASN A 171 -7.78 -8.40 20.65
CA ASN A 171 -7.51 -9.19 19.46
C ASN A 171 -8.57 -10.31 19.33
N PRO A 172 -9.32 -10.42 18.21
CA PRO A 172 -10.30 -11.49 18.02
C PRO A 172 -9.73 -12.91 18.17
N LYS A 173 -8.42 -13.12 17.92
CA LYS A 173 -7.77 -14.42 18.16
C LYS A 173 -7.68 -14.76 19.65
N ARG A 174 -7.50 -13.75 20.51
CA ARG A 174 -7.54 -13.94 21.97
C ARG A 174 -8.94 -14.34 22.40
N VAL A 175 -9.97 -13.71 21.84
CA VAL A 175 -11.37 -14.08 22.09
C VAL A 175 -11.64 -15.53 21.65
N SER A 176 -11.19 -15.90 20.45
CA SER A 176 -11.32 -17.27 19.92
C SER A 176 -10.65 -18.32 20.83
N LYS A 177 -9.46 -18.00 21.36
CA LYS A 177 -8.79 -18.87 22.33
C LYS A 177 -9.61 -19.03 23.62
N ILE A 178 -10.08 -17.93 24.20
CA ILE A 178 -10.92 -17.96 25.41
C ILE A 178 -12.23 -18.71 25.14
N ARG A 179 -12.84 -18.52 23.98
CA ARG A 179 -14.03 -19.26 23.55
C ARG A 179 -13.80 -20.78 23.58
N ALA A 180 -12.67 -21.23 23.04
CA ALA A 180 -12.29 -22.65 23.05
C ALA A 180 -12.03 -23.17 24.47
N GLU A 181 -11.34 -22.39 25.31
CA GLU A 181 -11.08 -22.72 26.73
C GLU A 181 -12.40 -22.85 27.53
N GLU A 182 -13.36 -21.96 27.28
CA GLU A 182 -14.68 -21.95 27.93
C GLU A 182 -15.69 -22.90 27.27
N GLN A 183 -15.27 -23.66 26.24
CA GLN A 183 -16.09 -24.61 25.48
C GLN A 183 -17.38 -23.99 24.93
N VAL A 184 -17.38 -22.68 24.65
CA VAL A 184 -18.52 -21.98 24.05
C VAL A 184 -18.50 -22.26 22.54
N PRO A 185 -19.59 -22.76 21.94
CA PRO A 185 -19.63 -22.99 20.49
C PRO A 185 -19.29 -21.72 19.69
N ALA A 186 -18.58 -21.89 18.58
CA ALA A 186 -18.33 -20.79 17.66
C ALA A 186 -19.65 -20.29 17.07
N VAL A 187 -19.84 -18.98 17.04
CA VAL A 187 -20.97 -18.37 16.33
C VAL A 187 -20.77 -18.65 14.85
N VAL A 188 -21.54 -19.58 14.30
CA VAL A 188 -21.56 -19.84 12.87
C VAL A 188 -22.33 -18.69 12.24
N PRO A 189 -21.69 -17.84 11.41
CA PRO A 189 -22.42 -16.80 10.70
C PRO A 189 -23.42 -17.49 9.77
N VAL A 190 -24.71 -17.21 9.99
CA VAL A 190 -25.76 -17.62 9.05
C VAL A 190 -25.48 -16.90 7.74
N ALA A 191 -25.18 -17.66 6.70
CA ALA A 191 -25.00 -17.10 5.37
C ALA A 191 -26.36 -16.60 4.88
N LEU A 192 -26.53 -15.29 4.83
CA LEU A 192 -27.74 -14.69 4.26
C LEU A 192 -27.81 -15.03 2.76
N THR A 193 -29.00 -15.41 2.31
CA THR A 193 -29.29 -15.56 0.89
C THR A 193 -29.14 -14.22 0.16
N PHE A 194 -29.00 -14.24 -1.17
CA PHE A 194 -29.04 -13.02 -1.96
C PHE A 194 -30.31 -12.18 -1.70
N ALA A 195 -31.47 -12.83 -1.54
CA ALA A 195 -32.74 -12.13 -1.31
C ALA A 195 -32.77 -11.37 0.03
N GLU A 196 -32.24 -11.96 1.09
CA GLU A 196 -32.13 -11.31 2.40
C GLU A 196 -31.12 -10.16 2.38
N GLN A 197 -29.96 -10.36 1.74
CA GLN A 197 -28.97 -9.30 1.56
C GLN A 197 -29.52 -8.16 0.71
N TRP A 198 -30.31 -8.47 -0.33
CA TRP A 198 -31.01 -7.48 -1.14
C TRP A 198 -31.96 -6.64 -0.29
N ALA A 199 -32.85 -7.27 0.48
CA ALA A 199 -33.80 -6.57 1.34
C ALA A 199 -33.11 -5.69 2.40
N MET A 200 -31.99 -6.14 2.95
CA MET A 200 -31.23 -5.41 3.97
C MET A 200 -30.43 -4.23 3.42
N HIS A 201 -29.98 -4.31 2.17
CA HIS A 201 -28.98 -3.40 1.61
C HIS A 201 -29.44 -2.67 0.35
N THR A 202 -30.75 -2.63 0.10
CA THR A 202 -31.31 -1.79 -0.95
C THR A 202 -32.19 -0.70 -0.38
N GLU A 203 -32.07 0.48 -0.96
CA GLU A 203 -32.81 1.67 -0.55
C GLU A 203 -33.42 2.31 -1.81
N PRO A 204 -34.75 2.53 -1.85
CA PRO A 204 -35.36 3.28 -2.94
C PRO A 204 -34.89 4.73 -2.91
N VAL A 205 -34.65 5.29 -4.09
CA VAL A 205 -34.26 6.69 -4.30
C VAL A 205 -35.22 7.32 -5.31
N ASP A 206 -35.36 8.65 -5.25
CA ASP A 206 -36.20 9.44 -6.16
C ASP A 206 -36.01 9.06 -7.63
N GLY A 207 -37.08 9.15 -8.43
CA GLY A 207 -37.07 8.70 -9.84
C GLY A 207 -37.17 7.18 -10.02
N GLY A 208 -37.54 6.44 -8.96
CA GLY A 208 -37.69 4.99 -9.01
C GLY A 208 -36.35 4.25 -9.13
N HIS A 209 -35.27 4.83 -8.64
CA HIS A 209 -33.98 4.16 -8.57
C HIS A 209 -33.86 3.32 -7.31
N VAL A 210 -32.89 2.39 -7.30
CA VAL A 210 -32.54 1.62 -6.10
C VAL A 210 -31.04 1.73 -5.89
N ARG A 211 -30.62 2.19 -4.72
CA ARG A 211 -29.22 2.29 -4.30
C ARG A 211 -28.84 1.07 -3.45
N TRP A 212 -27.62 0.58 -3.65
CA TRP A 212 -27.00 -0.42 -2.76
C TRP A 212 -26.30 0.26 -1.58
N THR A 213 -26.64 -0.11 -0.35
CA THR A 213 -26.05 0.40 0.90
C THR A 213 -25.11 -0.60 1.57
N GLY A 214 -24.93 -1.78 0.99
CA GLY A 214 -24.08 -2.84 1.51
C GLY A 214 -22.60 -2.70 1.10
N ARG A 215 -21.91 -3.84 1.03
CA ARG A 215 -20.48 -3.91 0.71
C ARG A 215 -20.19 -3.56 -0.76
N PHE A 216 -19.02 -2.95 -0.99
CA PHE A 216 -18.44 -2.72 -2.31
C PHE A 216 -17.11 -3.47 -2.49
N ARG A 217 -16.75 -3.78 -3.74
CA ARG A 217 -15.43 -4.26 -4.16
C ARG A 217 -14.89 -3.28 -5.21
N GLY A 218 -14.03 -2.37 -4.79
CA GLY A 218 -13.76 -1.15 -5.56
C GLY A 218 -15.05 -0.36 -5.70
N ASP A 219 -15.38 0.10 -6.90
CA ASP A 219 -16.62 0.85 -7.17
C ASP A 219 -17.84 -0.05 -7.49
N SER A 220 -17.68 -1.37 -7.43
CA SER A 220 -18.74 -2.32 -7.77
C SER A 220 -19.48 -2.82 -6.52
N PRO A 221 -20.82 -2.71 -6.46
CA PRO A 221 -21.59 -3.25 -5.35
C PRO A 221 -21.49 -4.79 -5.34
N ALA A 222 -21.23 -5.37 -4.18
CA ALA A 222 -20.89 -6.78 -4.04
C ALA A 222 -21.62 -7.43 -2.88
N VAL A 223 -21.97 -8.71 -3.07
CA VAL A 223 -22.70 -9.54 -2.12
C VAL A 223 -22.02 -10.90 -2.03
N THR A 224 -22.08 -11.57 -0.88
CA THR A 224 -21.54 -12.93 -0.72
C THR A 224 -22.68 -13.92 -0.69
N ASP A 225 -22.82 -14.71 -1.74
CA ASP A 225 -23.89 -15.70 -1.89
C ASP A 225 -23.27 -17.09 -2.08
N ALA A 226 -23.71 -18.08 -1.29
CA ALA A 226 -23.14 -19.43 -1.26
C ALA A 226 -21.58 -19.46 -1.18
N GLY A 227 -20.99 -18.57 -0.37
CA GLY A 227 -19.54 -18.47 -0.20
C GLY A 227 -18.78 -17.80 -1.36
N ARG A 228 -19.47 -17.36 -2.42
CA ARG A 228 -18.87 -16.64 -3.55
C ARG A 228 -19.23 -15.16 -3.48
N THR A 229 -18.25 -14.30 -3.71
CA THR A 229 -18.52 -12.86 -3.86
C THR A 229 -18.93 -12.57 -5.30
N ILE A 230 -20.18 -12.15 -5.49
CA ILE A 230 -20.75 -11.81 -6.80
C ILE A 230 -21.13 -10.32 -6.85
N SER A 231 -21.22 -9.77 -8.07
CA SER A 231 -21.71 -8.41 -8.28
C SER A 231 -23.21 -8.35 -8.04
N VAL A 232 -23.67 -7.37 -7.26
CA VAL A 232 -25.11 -7.15 -6.98
C VAL A 232 -25.86 -6.88 -8.29
N ARG A 233 -25.27 -6.07 -9.18
CA ARG A 233 -25.87 -5.79 -10.50
C ARG A 233 -26.01 -7.05 -11.35
N ARG A 234 -25.00 -7.93 -11.31
CA ARG A 234 -25.07 -9.21 -12.04
C ARG A 234 -26.21 -10.09 -11.52
N ALA A 235 -26.32 -10.26 -10.21
CA ALA A 235 -27.35 -11.08 -9.59
C ALA A 235 -28.77 -10.51 -9.82
N ALA A 236 -28.92 -9.18 -9.69
CA ALA A 236 -30.16 -8.47 -10.00
C ALA A 236 -30.59 -8.65 -11.47
N PHE A 237 -29.65 -8.50 -12.40
CA PHE A 237 -29.88 -8.72 -13.83
C PHE A 237 -30.31 -10.16 -14.13
N GLU A 238 -29.58 -11.15 -13.58
CA GLU A 238 -29.89 -12.58 -13.75
C GLU A 238 -31.31 -12.92 -13.26
N ARG A 239 -31.72 -12.37 -12.11
CA ARG A 239 -33.05 -12.59 -11.55
C ARG A 239 -34.19 -12.03 -12.41
N LEU A 240 -34.00 -10.85 -13.02
CA LEU A 240 -35.02 -10.25 -13.89
C LEU A 240 -35.06 -10.90 -15.28
N HIS A 241 -33.90 -11.12 -15.90
CA HIS A 241 -33.82 -11.58 -17.29
C HIS A 241 -33.77 -13.10 -17.45
N GLY A 242 -33.63 -13.86 -16.36
CA GLY A 242 -33.53 -15.32 -16.39
C GLY A 242 -32.27 -15.85 -17.08
N ARG A 243 -31.24 -14.99 -17.28
CA ARG A 243 -29.98 -15.35 -17.95
C ARG A 243 -28.79 -14.56 -17.40
N PRO A 244 -27.56 -15.09 -17.49
CA PRO A 244 -26.36 -14.32 -17.19
C PRO A 244 -26.19 -13.12 -18.13
N PRO A 245 -25.64 -11.99 -17.66
CA PRO A 245 -25.33 -10.86 -18.51
C PRO A 245 -24.15 -11.18 -19.46
N VAL A 246 -24.24 -10.69 -20.69
CA VAL A 246 -23.12 -10.66 -21.63
C VAL A 246 -22.21 -9.50 -21.25
N GLY A 247 -21.09 -9.81 -20.57
CA GLY A 247 -20.19 -8.80 -20.02
C GLY A 247 -20.73 -8.14 -18.73
N PRO A 248 -20.30 -6.91 -18.40
CA PRO A 248 -20.73 -6.23 -17.18
C PRO A 248 -22.19 -5.74 -17.29
N ALA A 249 -22.99 -6.05 -16.26
CA ALA A 249 -24.28 -5.41 -16.02
C ALA A 249 -24.06 -4.01 -15.44
N ALA A 250 -24.53 -2.99 -16.14
CA ALA A 250 -24.37 -1.58 -15.78
C ALA A 250 -25.73 -0.85 -15.86
N PRO A 251 -25.93 0.21 -15.07
CA PRO A 251 -27.19 0.94 -15.11
C PRO A 251 -27.32 1.75 -16.41
N GLY A 252 -28.44 1.60 -17.12
CA GLY A 252 -28.82 2.39 -18.30
C GLY A 252 -29.60 3.67 -17.95
N CYS A 253 -30.09 3.78 -16.72
CA CYS A 253 -30.98 4.86 -16.27
C CYS A 253 -30.31 6.21 -15.93
N GLY A 254 -29.02 6.40 -16.24
CA GLY A 254 -28.26 7.62 -15.89
C GLY A 254 -27.85 7.75 -14.41
N TYR A 255 -28.52 7.09 -13.47
CA TYR A 255 -28.10 7.04 -12.08
C TYR A 255 -27.02 5.98 -11.86
N GLY A 256 -25.75 6.40 -11.80
CA GLY A 256 -24.58 5.53 -11.69
C GLY A 256 -24.61 4.49 -10.56
N PRO A 257 -25.10 4.82 -9.34
CA PRO A 257 -25.24 3.86 -8.24
C PRO A 257 -26.42 2.88 -8.36
N CYS A 258 -27.26 2.99 -9.40
CA CYS A 258 -28.46 2.18 -9.52
C CYS A 258 -28.13 0.68 -9.57
N VAL A 259 -28.88 -0.10 -8.78
CA VAL A 259 -28.89 -1.57 -8.83
C VAL A 259 -30.27 -2.13 -9.20
N ARG A 260 -31.29 -1.29 -9.38
CA ARG A 260 -32.66 -1.69 -9.75
C ARG A 260 -32.63 -2.62 -10.98
N PRO A 261 -33.18 -3.86 -10.91
CA PRO A 261 -33.07 -4.83 -12.00
C PRO A 261 -33.53 -4.29 -13.35
N GLU A 262 -34.64 -3.55 -13.41
CA GLU A 262 -35.22 -3.02 -14.65
C GLU A 262 -34.35 -1.94 -15.31
N HIS A 263 -33.42 -1.36 -14.57
CA HIS A 263 -32.51 -0.33 -15.05
C HIS A 263 -31.15 -0.89 -15.44
N LEU A 264 -30.93 -2.19 -15.30
CA LEU A 264 -29.65 -2.82 -15.62
C LEU A 264 -29.64 -3.35 -17.04
N GLU A 265 -28.57 -3.03 -17.75
CA GLU A 265 -28.32 -3.51 -19.09
C GLU A 265 -27.00 -4.27 -19.12
N ASP A 266 -26.91 -5.30 -19.95
CA ASP A 266 -25.64 -5.92 -20.29
C ASP A 266 -25.10 -5.35 -21.61
N ARG A 267 -23.97 -5.88 -22.10
CA ARG A 267 -23.36 -5.36 -23.34
C ARG A 267 -24.27 -5.57 -24.55
N ALA A 268 -24.97 -6.71 -24.62
CA ALA A 268 -25.82 -7.05 -25.74
C ALA A 268 -27.05 -6.14 -25.83
N ILE A 269 -27.69 -5.86 -24.69
CA ILE A 269 -28.81 -4.91 -24.61
C ILE A 269 -28.33 -3.52 -25.04
N ARG A 270 -27.23 -3.02 -24.47
CA ARG A 270 -26.65 -1.71 -24.86
C ARG A 270 -26.36 -1.60 -26.35
N GLN A 271 -25.74 -2.63 -26.93
CA GLN A 271 -25.43 -2.65 -28.36
C GLN A 271 -26.70 -2.60 -29.22
N ARG A 272 -27.72 -3.40 -28.89
CA ARG A 272 -29.01 -3.37 -29.58
C ARG A 272 -29.66 -1.99 -29.51
N THR A 273 -29.71 -1.41 -28.32
CA THR A 273 -30.26 -0.06 -28.09
C THR A 273 -29.52 0.98 -28.92
N ASN A 274 -28.18 0.99 -28.89
CA ASN A 274 -27.38 1.92 -29.69
C ASN A 274 -27.59 1.73 -31.20
N SER A 275 -27.66 0.49 -31.70
CA SER A 275 -27.94 0.23 -33.11
C SER A 275 -29.32 0.72 -33.53
N LEU A 276 -30.34 0.62 -32.67
CA LEU A 276 -31.67 1.17 -32.94
C LEU A 276 -31.65 2.70 -32.97
N TYR A 277 -30.95 3.35 -32.03
CA TYR A 277 -30.77 4.80 -32.04
C TYR A 277 -30.04 5.28 -33.31
N ASP A 278 -28.98 4.59 -33.71
CA ASP A 278 -28.25 4.93 -34.93
C ASP A 278 -29.13 4.76 -36.17
N ALA A 279 -29.93 3.70 -36.24
CA ALA A 279 -30.85 3.48 -37.38
C ALA A 279 -31.94 4.56 -37.49
N ILE A 280 -32.46 5.05 -36.36
CA ILE A 280 -33.52 6.08 -36.35
C ILE A 280 -32.93 7.48 -36.63
N PHE A 281 -31.85 7.85 -35.95
CA PHE A 281 -31.39 9.25 -35.92
C PHE A 281 -30.17 9.56 -36.78
N ARG A 282 -29.38 8.55 -37.19
CA ARG A 282 -28.22 8.79 -38.09
C ARG A 282 -28.52 8.54 -39.56
N ALA A 283 -29.61 7.84 -39.88
CA ALA A 283 -30.01 7.63 -41.27
C ALA A 283 -30.47 8.93 -41.98
N GLU A 284 -30.85 9.96 -41.23
CA GLU A 284 -31.31 11.24 -41.77
C GLU A 284 -30.19 12.28 -41.95
N ALA A 285 -28.96 11.98 -41.52
CA ALA A 285 -27.82 12.91 -41.53
C ALA A 285 -26.77 12.60 -42.62
N ALA A 286 -27.03 11.63 -43.50
CA ALA A 286 -26.16 11.22 -44.61
C ALA A 286 -26.89 11.41 -45.94
#